data_AF-A0A496T5B9-F1
#
_entry.id   AF-A0A496T5B9-F1
#
_cell.length_a   1.000
_cell.length_b   1.000
_cell.length_c   1.000
_cell.angle_alpha   90.00
_cell.angle_beta   90.00
_cell.angle_gamma   90.00
#
_symmetry.space_group_name_H-M   'P 1'
#
loop_
_entity.id
_entity.type
_entity.pdbx_description
1 polymer ?
#
loop_
_entity_poly.entity_id
_entity_poly.type
_entity_poly.pdbx_seq_one_letter_code
_entity_poly.pdbx_strand_id
1 'polypeptide(L)'
;MLLDIGRQNQVKKDLPVICSSGVVGKLAFVGERFSVVQLIDDINFRISGLVQRSRVVGVVKPGPGNECYLDYVPLHSDVRTGDLVVTSGYSKIFPKGLEIGVVTEVHNPENALFEKIKLQLSANLGKIEEVFIVLQNQ
;
A
#
# COMPACT_ATOMS: atom_id res chain seq x y z
N MET A 1 6.09 5.50 12.28
CA MET A 1 5.08 5.62 13.37
C MET A 1 5.38 4.60 14.45
N LEU A 2 5.34 4.99 15.72
CA LEU A 2 5.57 4.11 16.89
C LEU A 2 4.22 3.60 17.40
N LEU A 3 4.15 2.32 17.78
CA LEU A 3 2.96 1.71 18.37
C LEU A 3 3.32 1.06 19.71
N ASP A 4 2.44 1.18 20.71
CA ASP A 4 2.59 0.60 22.04
C ASP A 4 2.17 -0.89 22.09
N ILE A 5 2.43 -1.60 20.99
CA ILE A 5 2.13 -3.02 20.79
C ILE A 5 3.42 -3.71 20.33
N GLY A 6 3.77 -4.83 20.96
CA GLY A 6 5.01 -5.57 20.69
C GLY A 6 4.83 -7.09 20.71
N ARG A 7 5.94 -7.83 20.77
CA ARG A 7 5.94 -9.32 20.75
C ARG A 7 5.07 -9.95 21.84
N GLN A 8 4.88 -9.28 22.98
CA GLN A 8 3.96 -9.74 24.04
C GLN A 8 2.49 -9.81 23.58
N ASN A 9 2.12 -9.03 22.56
CA ASN A 9 0.81 -9.05 21.92
C ASN A 9 0.77 -9.98 20.69
N GLN A 10 1.76 -10.86 20.55
CA GLN A 10 1.88 -11.85 19.47
C GLN A 10 2.01 -11.26 18.06
N VAL A 11 2.37 -9.99 17.93
CA VAL A 11 2.68 -9.38 16.63
C VAL A 11 4.10 -9.70 16.18
N LYS A 12 4.32 -9.71 14.86
CA LYS A 12 5.60 -10.04 14.22
C LYS A 12 5.94 -9.02 13.14
N LYS A 13 7.22 -9.01 12.74
CA LYS A 13 7.69 -8.22 11.60
C LYS A 13 6.86 -8.57 10.36
N ASP A 14 6.66 -7.58 9.50
CA ASP A 14 5.93 -7.67 8.23
C ASP A 14 4.43 -7.95 8.39
N LEU A 15 3.83 -7.73 9.56
CA LEU A 15 2.37 -7.68 9.65
C LEU A 15 1.83 -6.36 9.08
N PRO A 16 0.71 -6.40 8.31
CA PRO A 16 0.04 -5.20 7.80
C PRO A 16 -0.46 -4.31 8.91
N VAL A 17 -0.34 -3.00 8.69
CA VAL A 17 -0.97 -1.96 9.50
C VAL A 17 -1.94 -1.19 8.60
N ILE A 18 -3.20 -1.11 9.01
CA ILE A 18 -4.28 -0.47 8.26
C ILE A 18 -5.07 0.48 9.17
N CYS A 19 -5.81 1.40 8.56
CA CYS A 19 -6.88 2.15 9.20
C CYS A 19 -8.20 1.88 8.47
N SER A 20 -9.28 2.54 8.90
CA SER A 20 -10.61 2.41 8.30
C SER A 20 -10.65 2.75 6.81
N SER A 21 -9.76 3.63 6.33
CA SER A 21 -9.72 4.09 4.95
C SER A 21 -8.62 3.44 4.10
N GLY A 22 -7.84 2.50 4.63
CA GLY A 22 -6.86 1.77 3.81
C GLY A 22 -5.53 1.45 4.49
N VAL A 23 -4.56 1.09 3.66
CA VAL A 23 -3.21 0.68 4.11
C VAL A 23 -2.43 1.86 4.66
N VAL A 24 -1.89 1.69 5.87
CA VAL A 24 -0.99 2.64 6.53
C VAL A 24 0.46 2.23 6.33
N GLY A 25 0.75 0.92 6.37
CA GLY A 25 2.11 0.40 6.22
C GLY A 25 2.26 -1.02 6.71
N LYS A 26 3.44 -1.35 7.24
CA LYS A 26 3.72 -2.65 7.87
C LYS A 26 4.68 -2.53 9.05
N LEU A 27 4.65 -3.50 9.96
CA LEU A 27 5.60 -3.56 11.07
C LEU A 27 7.03 -3.82 10.55
N ALA A 28 7.90 -2.82 10.64
CA ALA A 28 9.29 -2.93 10.21
C ALA A 28 10.21 -3.45 11.33
N PHE A 29 9.88 -3.10 12.58
CA PHE A 29 10.56 -3.55 13.79
C PHE A 29 9.54 -3.89 14.87
N VAL A 30 9.80 -4.96 15.64
CA VAL A 30 8.95 -5.38 16.76
C VAL A 30 9.82 -5.70 17.98
N GLY A 31 9.79 -4.81 18.96
CA GLY A 31 10.36 -5.02 20.30
C GLY A 31 9.45 -5.86 21.19
N GLU A 32 9.77 -5.96 22.48
CA GLU A 32 8.93 -6.70 23.44
C GLU A 32 7.56 -6.05 23.63
N ARG A 33 7.53 -4.73 23.80
CA ARG A 33 6.33 -3.94 24.17
C ARG A 33 5.97 -2.84 23.18
N PHE A 34 6.77 -2.66 22.14
CA PHE A 34 6.53 -1.63 21.13
C PHE A 34 6.91 -2.13 19.74
N SER A 35 6.43 -1.44 18.73
CA SER A 35 6.77 -1.71 17.34
C SER A 35 6.87 -0.42 16.54
N VAL A 36 7.58 -0.48 15.42
CA VAL A 36 7.75 0.64 14.49
C VAL A 36 7.17 0.24 13.15
N VAL A 37 6.28 1.09 12.65
CA VAL A 37 5.66 0.95 11.33
C VAL A 37 6.51 1.67 10.29
N GLN A 38 6.88 0.95 9.23
CA GLN A 38 7.28 1.56 7.97
C GLN A 38 6.01 1.94 7.22
N LEU A 39 5.83 3.24 7.04
CA LEU A 39 4.64 3.81 6.42
C LEU A 39 4.64 3.58 4.90
N ILE A 40 3.47 3.63 4.29
CA ILE A 40 3.29 3.44 2.84
C ILE A 40 3.95 4.54 1.99
N ASP A 41 4.18 5.73 2.57
CA ASP A 41 4.86 6.88 1.96
C ASP A 41 6.39 6.87 2.14
N ASP A 42 6.94 5.91 2.89
CA ASP A 42 8.39 5.71 3.02
C ASP A 42 9.00 5.33 1.67
N ILE A 43 10.05 6.03 1.21
CA ILE A 43 10.66 5.88 -0.12
C ILE A 43 11.04 4.42 -0.50
N ASN A 44 11.31 3.58 0.49
CA ASN A 44 11.66 2.17 0.32
C ASN A 44 10.46 1.22 0.40
N PHE A 45 9.26 1.72 0.66
CA PHE A 45 8.06 0.92 0.75
C PHE A 45 7.59 0.45 -0.62
N ARG A 46 7.23 -0.83 -0.72
CA ARG A 46 6.65 -1.43 -1.93
C ARG A 46 5.53 -2.37 -1.53
N ILE A 47 4.43 -2.33 -2.29
CA ILE A 47 3.28 -3.21 -2.10
C ILE A 47 2.69 -3.58 -3.46
N SER A 48 2.30 -4.84 -3.65
CA SER A 48 1.68 -5.23 -4.91
C SER A 48 0.23 -4.75 -4.95
N GLY A 49 -0.06 -3.89 -5.92
CA GLY A 49 -1.37 -3.29 -6.16
C GLY A 49 -2.10 -4.00 -7.29
N LEU A 50 -3.41 -3.92 -7.22
CA LEU A 50 -4.35 -4.52 -8.16
C LEU A 50 -5.43 -3.49 -8.44
N VAL A 51 -5.55 -3.09 -9.70
CA VAL A 51 -6.68 -2.29 -10.18
C VAL A 51 -7.93 -3.15 -10.06
N GLN A 52 -8.85 -2.77 -9.17
CA GLN A 52 -9.93 -3.65 -8.74
C GLN A 52 -10.86 -4.05 -9.90
N ARG A 53 -11.16 -3.08 -10.78
CA ARG A 53 -12.05 -3.23 -11.94
C ARG A 53 -11.46 -4.14 -13.01
N SER A 54 -10.29 -3.79 -13.55
CA SER A 54 -9.67 -4.47 -14.69
C SER A 54 -8.76 -5.63 -14.32
N ARG A 55 -8.46 -5.77 -13.02
CA ARG A 55 -7.57 -6.82 -12.48
C ARG A 55 -6.10 -6.67 -12.90
N VAL A 56 -5.72 -5.53 -13.47
CA VAL A 56 -4.33 -5.20 -13.79
C VAL A 56 -3.52 -5.14 -12.50
N VAL A 57 -2.34 -5.74 -12.49
CA VAL A 57 -1.44 -5.80 -11.33
C VAL A 57 -0.21 -4.94 -11.60
N GLY A 58 0.24 -4.24 -10.57
CA GLY A 58 1.49 -3.50 -10.58
C GLY A 58 2.12 -3.45 -9.19
N VAL A 59 3.17 -2.64 -9.05
CA VAL A 59 3.81 -2.37 -7.76
C VAL A 59 3.54 -0.93 -7.39
N VAL A 60 2.90 -0.73 -6.24
CA VAL A 60 2.73 0.60 -5.68
C VAL A 60 4.01 1.02 -4.97
N LYS A 61 4.48 2.22 -5.30
CA LYS A 61 5.60 2.91 -4.67
C LYS A 61 5.17 4.32 -4.24
N PRO A 62 5.77 4.90 -3.20
CA PRO A 62 5.46 6.26 -2.75
C PRO A 62 5.79 7.32 -3.80
N GLY A 63 5.04 8.41 -3.76
CA GLY A 63 5.26 9.64 -4.49
C GLY A 63 5.36 10.84 -3.54
N PRO A 64 5.41 12.07 -4.06
CA PRO A 64 5.44 13.27 -3.24
C PRO A 64 4.11 13.49 -2.50
N GLY A 65 4.17 13.97 -1.26
CA GLY A 65 2.97 14.27 -0.48
C GLY A 65 2.14 13.01 -0.19
N ASN A 66 0.85 13.04 -0.53
CA ASN A 66 -0.07 11.91 -0.33
C ASN A 66 -0.32 11.14 -1.64
N GLU A 67 0.57 11.27 -2.62
CA GLU A 67 0.52 10.55 -3.89
C GLU A 67 1.34 9.27 -3.83
N CYS A 68 0.96 8.30 -4.65
CA CYS A 68 1.78 7.13 -4.94
C CYS A 68 1.70 6.80 -6.45
N TYR A 69 2.54 5.89 -6.89
CA TYR A 69 2.60 5.45 -8.29
C TYR A 69 2.36 3.95 -8.39
N LEU A 70 1.62 3.51 -9.40
CA LEU A 70 1.52 2.11 -9.78
C LEU A 70 2.47 1.83 -10.95
N ASP A 71 3.61 1.21 -10.65
CA ASP A 71 4.66 0.87 -11.60
C ASP A 71 4.51 -0.55 -12.17
N TYR A 72 5.27 -0.84 -13.23
CA TYR A 72 5.35 -2.13 -13.92
C TYR A 72 4.05 -2.59 -14.56
N VAL A 73 3.19 -1.63 -14.92
CA VAL A 73 1.98 -1.88 -15.69
C VAL A 73 2.31 -1.82 -17.19
N PRO A 74 2.07 -2.89 -17.98
CA PRO A 74 2.32 -2.88 -19.41
C PRO A 74 1.56 -1.75 -20.11
N LEU A 75 2.14 -1.17 -21.17
CA LEU A 75 1.46 -0.20 -22.01
C LEU A 75 0.11 -0.70 -22.50
N HIS A 76 -0.87 0.21 -22.60
CA HIS A 76 -2.22 -0.07 -23.09
C HIS A 76 -3.01 -1.02 -22.19
N SER A 77 -2.63 -1.14 -20.92
CA SER A 77 -3.42 -1.86 -19.92
C SER A 77 -4.73 -1.11 -19.67
N ASP A 78 -5.80 -1.83 -19.32
CA ASP A 78 -7.09 -1.20 -19.01
C ASP A 78 -7.06 -0.55 -17.61
N VAL A 79 -6.43 0.62 -17.50
CA VAL A 79 -6.38 1.44 -16.29
C VAL A 79 -6.97 2.82 -16.59
N ARG A 80 -7.84 3.30 -15.70
CA ARG A 80 -8.55 4.57 -15.89
C ARG A 80 -8.52 5.41 -14.63
N THR A 81 -8.53 6.74 -14.79
CA THR A 81 -8.77 7.66 -13.67
C THR A 81 -10.07 7.30 -12.95
N GLY A 82 -10.03 7.29 -11.63
CA GLY A 82 -11.12 6.86 -10.76
C GLY A 82 -11.10 5.38 -10.40
N ASP A 83 -10.25 4.56 -11.03
CA ASP A 83 -10.13 3.15 -10.64
C ASP A 83 -9.56 3.01 -9.22
N LEU A 84 -10.18 2.14 -8.41
CA LEU A 84 -9.65 1.78 -7.09
C LEU A 84 -8.50 0.78 -7.23
N VAL A 85 -7.40 1.04 -6.53
CA VAL A 85 -6.26 0.14 -6.39
C VAL A 85 -6.28 -0.45 -4.99
N VAL A 86 -6.28 -1.79 -4.93
CA VAL A 86 -6.28 -2.57 -3.70
C VAL A 86 -5.04 -3.48 -3.64
N THR A 87 -4.73 -4.02 -2.46
CA THR A 87 -3.68 -5.04 -2.33
C THR A 87 -4.03 -6.26 -3.15
N SER A 88 -3.06 -6.75 -3.92
CA SER A 88 -3.27 -7.87 -4.84
C SER A 88 -3.31 -9.24 -4.15
N GLY A 89 -2.69 -9.34 -2.97
CA GLY A 89 -2.43 -10.60 -2.27
C GLY A 89 -1.22 -11.39 -2.80
N TYR A 90 -0.43 -10.84 -3.74
CA TYR A 90 0.77 -11.53 -4.25
C TYR A 90 1.88 -11.65 -3.18
N SER A 91 1.99 -10.67 -2.29
CA SER A 91 2.88 -10.80 -1.14
C SER A 91 2.14 -11.57 -0.04
N LYS A 92 2.85 -12.45 0.67
CA LYS A 92 2.33 -13.08 1.90
C LYS A 92 2.18 -12.08 3.06
N ILE A 93 2.49 -10.81 2.84
CA ILE A 93 2.45 -9.75 3.86
C ILE A 93 1.02 -9.22 3.94
N PHE A 94 0.46 -8.74 2.82
CA PHE A 94 -0.84 -8.10 2.80
C PHE A 94 -1.92 -9.05 2.29
N PRO A 95 -3.02 -9.26 3.03
CA PRO A 95 -4.17 -9.96 2.47
C PRO A 95 -4.70 -9.18 1.27
N LYS A 96 -5.37 -9.87 0.36
CA LYS A 96 -5.94 -9.28 -0.86
C LYS A 96 -7.14 -8.40 -0.53
N GLY A 97 -7.24 -7.25 -1.21
CA GLY A 97 -8.44 -6.41 -1.19
C GLY A 97 -8.42 -5.24 -0.21
N LEU A 98 -7.30 -4.96 0.47
CA LEU A 98 -7.14 -3.75 1.29
C LEU A 98 -6.94 -2.53 0.38
N GLU A 99 -7.64 -1.44 0.64
CA GLU A 99 -7.52 -0.22 -0.16
C GLU A 99 -6.14 0.41 -0.05
N ILE A 100 -5.59 0.82 -1.19
CA ILE A 100 -4.33 1.55 -1.26
C ILE A 100 -4.60 2.99 -1.68
N GLY A 101 -5.34 3.18 -2.78
CA GLY A 101 -5.59 4.49 -3.35
C GLY A 101 -6.43 4.44 -4.62
N VAL A 102 -6.68 5.62 -5.18
CA VAL A 102 -7.49 5.81 -6.39
C VAL A 102 -6.62 6.38 -7.50
N VAL A 103 -6.75 5.88 -8.73
CA VAL A 103 -6.04 6.40 -9.89
C VAL A 103 -6.46 7.83 -10.16
N THR A 104 -5.50 8.76 -10.17
CA THR A 104 -5.72 10.18 -10.49
C THR A 104 -5.27 10.51 -11.90
N GLU A 105 -4.24 9.84 -12.40
CA GLU A 105 -3.66 10.12 -13.71
C GLU A 105 -3.07 8.85 -14.32
N VAL A 106 -3.27 8.65 -15.63
CA VAL A 106 -2.60 7.62 -16.43
C VAL A 106 -1.78 8.34 -17.49
N HIS A 107 -0.46 8.21 -17.43
CA HIS A 107 0.45 8.85 -18.35
C HIS A 107 1.34 7.81 -19.04
N ASN A 108 1.50 7.95 -20.36
CA ASN A 108 2.35 7.10 -21.18
C ASN A 108 3.50 7.97 -21.73
N PRO A 109 4.66 8.00 -21.03
CA PRO A 109 5.80 8.77 -21.52
C PRO A 109 6.27 8.23 -22.88
N GLU A 110 6.75 9.13 -23.74
CA GLU A 110 7.39 8.72 -25.00
C GLU A 110 8.56 7.77 -24.71
N ASN A 111 8.64 6.67 -25.46
CA ASN A 111 9.65 5.61 -25.33
C ASN A 111 9.65 4.85 -23.98
N ALA A 112 8.60 4.94 -23.16
CA ALA A 112 8.47 4.12 -21.96
C ALA A 112 8.08 2.68 -22.28
N LEU A 113 8.53 1.72 -21.47
CA LEU A 113 8.12 0.30 -21.55
C LEU A 113 6.87 0.00 -20.71
N PHE A 114 6.52 0.89 -19.79
CA PHE A 114 5.44 0.72 -18.81
C PHE A 114 4.65 2.03 -18.68
N GLU A 115 3.36 1.93 -18.34
CA GLU A 115 2.55 3.08 -17.98
C GLU A 115 3.04 3.70 -16.67
N LYS A 116 2.96 5.03 -16.57
CA LYS A 116 3.17 5.76 -15.33
C LYS A 116 1.82 6.20 -14.79
N ILE A 117 1.34 5.47 -13.79
CA ILE A 117 0.01 5.69 -13.21
C ILE A 117 0.18 6.37 -11.85
N LYS A 118 -0.45 7.53 -11.67
CA LYS A 118 -0.52 8.22 -10.37
C LYS A 118 -1.75 7.78 -9.61
N LEU A 119 -1.58 7.62 -8.31
CA LEU A 119 -2.59 7.27 -7.35
C LEU A 119 -2.63 8.34 -6.25
N GLN A 120 -3.82 8.62 -5.73
CA GLN A 120 -4.02 9.31 -4.47
C GLN A 120 -4.22 8.26 -3.37
N LEU A 121 -3.42 8.29 -2.30
CA LEU A 121 -3.59 7.37 -1.17
C LEU A 121 -4.98 7.53 -0.54
N SER A 122 -5.66 6.41 -0.26
CA SER A 122 -6.94 6.40 0.46
C SER A 122 -6.75 6.72 1.94
N ALA A 123 -5.66 6.25 2.54
CA ALA A 123 -5.29 6.59 3.91
C ALA A 123 -4.72 8.02 3.99
N ASN A 124 -5.26 8.83 4.90
CA ASN A 124 -4.67 10.12 5.25
C ASN A 124 -3.74 9.97 6.45
N LEU A 125 -2.44 9.81 6.19
CA LEU A 125 -1.45 9.52 7.22
C LEU A 125 -1.30 10.64 8.27
N GLY A 126 -1.68 11.87 7.94
CA GLY A 126 -1.61 13.02 8.86
C GLY A 126 -2.79 13.14 9.83
N LYS A 127 -3.83 12.30 9.69
CA LYS A 127 -5.05 12.33 10.51
C LYS A 127 -5.39 10.96 11.13
N ILE A 128 -4.39 10.11 11.32
CA ILE A 128 -4.58 8.78 11.90
C ILE A 128 -4.68 8.91 13.42
N GLU A 129 -5.83 8.52 13.97
CA GLU A 129 -6.03 8.39 15.41
C GLU A 129 -5.82 6.94 15.87
N GLU A 130 -6.27 5.97 15.07
CA GLU A 130 -6.23 4.54 15.39
C GLU A 130 -5.79 3.72 14.19
N VAL A 131 -5.14 2.59 14.48
CA VAL A 131 -4.72 1.61 13.47
C VAL A 131 -5.00 0.19 13.93
N PHE A 132 -5.15 -0.70 12.96
CA PHE A 132 -5.34 -2.13 13.17
C PHE A 132 -4.14 -2.89 12.61
N ILE A 133 -3.68 -3.89 13.35
CA ILE A 133 -2.66 -4.83 12.88
C ILE A 133 -3.39 -6.08 12.40
N VAL A 134 -3.20 -6.44 11.14
CA VAL A 134 -3.87 -7.62 10.57
C VAL A 134 -3.04 -8.86 10.88
N LEU A 135 -3.59 -9.74 11.71
CA LEU A 135 -3.00 -11.06 11.95
C LEU A 135 -3.40 -12.01 10.83
N GLN A 136 -2.45 -12.79 10.33
CA GLN A 136 -2.75 -13.87 9.38
C GLN A 136 -2.82 -15.19 10.15
N ASN A 137 -3.93 -15.92 9.98
CA ASN A 137 -3.99 -17.32 10.38
C ASN A 137 -3.13 -18.12 9.39
N GLN A 138 -2.15 -18.85 9.91
CA GLN A 138 -1.39 -19.83 9.12
C GLN A 138 -2.22 -21.08 8.86
#